data_AF-A0A951C2S0-F1
#
_entry.id   AF-A0A951C2S0-F1
#
_cell.length_a   1.000
_cell.length_b   1.000
_cell.length_c   1.000
_cell.angle_alpha   90.00
_cell.angle_beta   90.00
_cell.angle_gamma   90.00
#
_symmetry.space_group_name_H-M   'P 1'
#
loop_
_entity.id
_entity.type
_entity.pdbx_description
1 polymer ?
#
loop_
_entity_poly.entity_id
_entity_poly.type
_entity_poly.pdbx_seq_one_letter_code
_entity_poly.pdbx_strand_id
1 'polypeptide(L)' 'MIGAIIIVFVVVIALPIMLFASGAAVAAAMGWALKTDAEQRYEGSELVDLNK' A
#
# COMPACT_ATOMS: atom_id res chain seq x y z
N MET A 1 -4.25 -34.65 10.83
CA MET A 1 -5.05 -33.88 9.83
C MET A 1 -4.98 -32.37 10.02
N ILE A 2 -4.98 -31.85 11.25
CA ILE A 2 -5.01 -30.39 11.50
C ILE A 2 -3.86 -29.61 10.84
N GLY A 3 -2.64 -30.15 10.85
CA GLY A 3 -1.50 -29.50 10.19
C GLY A 3 -1.70 -29.32 8.67
N ALA A 4 -2.28 -30.31 7.99
CA ALA A 4 -2.56 -30.20 6.56
C ALA A 4 -3.62 -29.11 6.27
N ILE A 5 -4.63 -28.99 7.13
CA ILE A 5 -5.68 -27.95 7.00
C ILE A 5 -5.07 -26.56 7.15
N ILE A 6 -4.18 -26.37 8.14
CA ILE A 6 -3.48 -25.09 8.35
C ILE A 6 -2.65 -24.72 7.12
N ILE A 7 -1.89 -25.68 6.58
CA ILE A 7 -1.06 -25.45 5.39
C ILE A 7 -1.92 -25.01 4.21
N VAL A 8 -3.03 -25.72 3.95
CA VAL A 8 -3.95 -25.36 2.85
C VAL A 8 -4.51 -23.94 3.07
N PHE A 9 -4.93 -23.60 4.28
CA PHE A 9 -5.49 -22.28 4.58
C PHE A 9 -4.44 -21.17 4.38
N VAL A 10 -3.22 -21.37 4.86
CA VAL A 10 -2.13 -20.39 4.70
C VAL A 10 -1.78 -20.21 3.23
N VAL A 11 -1.63 -21.30 2.48
CA VAL A 11 -1.17 -21.23 1.09
C VAL A 11 -2.25 -20.70 0.15
N VAL A 12 -3.49 -21.14 0.32
CA VAL A 12 -4.57 -20.83 -0.62
C VAL A 12 -5.24 -19.49 -0.29
N ILE A 13 -5.27 -19.09 0.98
CA ILE A 13 -6.01 -17.89 1.41
C ILE A 13 -5.07 -16.81 1.90
N ALA A 14 -4.22 -17.12 2.90
CA ALA A 14 -3.42 -16.07 3.53
C ALA A 14 -2.35 -15.50 2.57
N LEU A 15 -1.64 -16.36 1.83
CA LEU A 15 -0.57 -15.92 0.92
C LEU A 15 -1.05 -14.98 -0.18
N PRO A 16 -2.14 -15.26 -0.94
CA PRO A 16 -2.63 -14.33 -1.95
C PRO A 16 -3.02 -12.98 -1.36
N ILE A 17 -3.74 -12.98 -0.23
CA ILE A 17 -4.16 -11.75 0.44
C ILE A 17 -2.94 -10.93 0.85
N MET A 18 -1.97 -11.56 1.50
CA MET A 18 -0.73 -10.90 1.95
C MET A 18 0.07 -10.34 0.78
N LEU A 19 0.17 -11.07 -0.33
CA LEU A 19 0.88 -10.64 -1.53
C LEU A 19 0.24 -9.36 -2.11
N PHE A 20 -1.08 -9.35 -2.34
CA PHE A 20 -1.76 -8.16 -2.87
C PHE A 20 -1.78 -7.00 -1.88
N ALA A 21 -2.03 -7.27 -0.60
CA ALA A 21 -2.04 -6.25 0.46
C ALA A 21 -0.68 -5.59 0.62
N SER A 22 0.43 -6.34 0.53
CA SER A 22 1.78 -5.79 0.63
C SER A 22 2.09 -4.80 -0.51
N GLY A 23 1.68 -5.12 -1.75
CA GLY A 23 1.85 -4.22 -2.89
C GLY A 23 1.05 -2.93 -2.72
N ALA A 24 -0.20 -3.04 -2.30
CA ALA A 24 -1.05 -1.89 -2.00
C ALA A 24 -0.49 -1.03 -0.87
N ALA A 25 0.03 -1.66 0.20
CA ALA A 25 0.62 -0.96 1.33
C ALA A 25 1.87 -0.16 0.90
N VAL A 26 2.77 -0.77 0.11
CA VAL A 26 3.96 -0.10 -0.41
C VAL A 26 3.58 1.05 -1.35
N ALA A 27 2.62 0.83 -2.26
CA ALA A 27 2.14 1.86 -3.17
C ALA A 27 1.52 3.05 -2.43
N ALA A 28 0.71 2.78 -1.40
CA ALA A 28 0.12 3.82 -0.55
C ALA A 28 1.19 4.60 0.21
N ALA A 29 2.15 3.91 0.82
CA ALA A 29 3.26 4.54 1.53
C ALA A 29 4.11 5.42 0.60
N MET A 30 4.43 4.92 -0.60
CA MET A 30 5.20 5.65 -1.60
C MET A 30 4.43 6.87 -2.12
N GLY A 31 3.14 6.69 -2.46
CA GLY A 31 2.29 7.77 -2.91
C GLY A 31 2.16 8.89 -1.87
N TRP A 32 1.99 8.53 -0.60
CA TRP A 32 1.98 9.49 0.50
C TRP A 32 3.31 10.24 0.63
N ALA A 33 4.43 9.51 0.67
CA ALA A 33 5.76 10.11 0.80
C ALA A 33 6.07 11.08 -0.35
N LEU A 34 5.77 10.69 -1.59
CA LEU A 34 5.98 11.54 -2.77
C LEU A 34 5.04 12.74 -2.80
N LYS A 35 3.78 12.58 -2.38
CA LYS A 35 2.83 13.71 -2.26
C LYS A 35 3.33 14.73 -1.26
N THR A 36 3.72 14.30 -0.06
CA THR A 36 4.25 15.19 0.99
C THR A 36 5.51 15.93 0.54
N ASP A 37 6.44 15.23 -0.12
CA ASP A 37 7.66 15.86 -0.67
C ASP A 37 7.33 16.90 -1.75
N ALA A 38 6.38 16.61 -2.65
CA ALA A 38 5.95 17.54 -3.68
C ALA A 38 5.27 18.79 -3.08
N GLU A 39 4.37 18.62 -2.11
CA GLU A 39 3.69 19.74 -1.44
C GLU A 39 4.67 20.67 -0.72
N GLN A 40 5.70 20.12 -0.08
CA GLN A 40 6.74 20.90 0.59
C GLN A 40 7.62 21.68 -0.40
N ARG A 41 7.99 21.06 -1.53
CA ARG A 41 8.86 21.71 -2.53
C ARG A 41 8.17 22.80 -3.33
N TYR A 42 6.86 22.70 -3.51
CA TYR A 42 6.05 23.61 -4.32
C TYR A 42 5.02 24.36 -3.49
N GLU A 43 5.38 24.72 -2.25
CA GLU A 43 4.52 25.48 -1.35
C GLU A 43 4.07 26.80 -2.02
N GLY A 44 2.77 27.10 -1.97
CA GLY A 44 2.17 28.25 -2.64
C GLY A 44 1.86 28.06 -4.13
N SER A 45 2.08 26.86 -4.69
CA SER A 45 1.65 26.52 -6.04
C SER A 45 0.14 26.30 -6.12
N GLU A 46 -0.49 26.87 -7.15
CA GLU A 46 -1.90 26.62 -7.49
C GLU A 46 -2.22 25.13 -7.69
N LEU A 47 -1.23 24.33 -8.10
CA LEU A 47 -1.39 22.90 -8.34
C LEU A 47 -1.53 22.11 -7.02
N VAL A 48 -0.90 22.58 -5.94
CA VAL A 48 -1.06 21.99 -4.61
C VAL A 48 -2.47 22.25 -4.09
N ASP A 49 -3.02 23.44 -4.33
CA ASP A 49 -4.40 23.79 -3.94
C ASP A 49 -5.47 23.00 -4.70
N LEU A 50 -5.22 22.67 -5.97
CA LEU A 50 -6.12 21.87 -6.81
C LEU A 50 -6.05 20.36 -6.51
N ASN A 51 -5.00 19.89 -5.84
CA ASN A 51 -4.75 18.47 -5.57
C ASN A 51 -5.10 18.06 -4.12
N LYS A 52 -6.03 18.79 -3.49
CA LYS A 52 -6.56 18.50 -2.15
C LYS A 52 -7.45 17.28 -2.12
#